data_AF-I4WFQ1-F1
#
_entry.id   AF-I4WFQ1-F1
#
_cell.length_a   1.000
_cell.length_b   1.000
_cell.length_c   1.000
_cell.angle_alpha   90.00
_cell.angle_beta   90.00
_cell.angle_gamma   90.00
#
_symmetry.space_group_name_H-M   'P 1'
#
loop_
_entity.id
_entity.type
_entity.pdbx_description
1 polymer ?
#
loop_
_entity_poly.entity_id
_entity_poly.type
_entity_poly.pdbx_seq_one_letter_code
_entity_poly.pdbx_strand_id
1 'polypeptide(L)' 'DAEVWALYAGALDLFGPVPTLIEWDQDIPELEVLLAEAGRAEALLNGHRTHIA' A
#
# COMPACT_ATOMS: atom_id res chain seq x y z
N ASP A 1 -5.76 -4.13 10.23
CA ASP A 1 -5.43 -4.32 8.80
C ASP A 1 -6.39 -3.62 7.85
N ALA A 2 -7.67 -4.02 7.77
CA ALA A 2 -8.59 -3.48 6.75
C ALA A 2 -8.71 -1.95 6.76
N GLU A 3 -8.74 -1.34 7.95
CA GLU A 3 -8.81 0.11 8.14
C GLU A 3 -7.55 0.84 7.62
N VAL A 4 -6.36 0.27 7.83
CA VAL A 4 -5.08 0.83 7.34
C VAL A 4 -5.07 0.85 5.81
N TRP A 5 -5.52 -0.23 5.19
CA TRP A 5 -5.58 -0.32 3.73
C TRP A 5 -6.64 0.60 3.11
N ALA A 6 -7.77 0.80 3.80
CA ALA A 6 -8.77 1.78 3.40
C ALA A 6 -8.21 3.22 3.49
N LEU A 7 -7.46 3.53 4.54
CA LEU A 7 -6.79 4.81 4.69
C LEU A 7 -5.74 5.03 3.59
N TYR A 8 -4.94 4.01 3.27
CA TYR A 8 -3.98 4.09 2.18
C TYR A 8 -4.63 4.36 0.82
N ALA A 9 -5.74 3.67 0.50
CA ALA A 9 -6.50 3.96 -0.72
C ALA A 9 -7.01 5.42 -0.76
N GLY A 10 -7.57 5.92 0.35
CA GLY A 10 -7.98 7.32 0.47
C GLY A 10 -6.82 8.31 0.35
N ALA A 11 -5.62 7.95 0.83
CA ALA A 11 -4.42 8.77 0.64
C ALA A 11 -4.01 8.83 -0.83
N LEU A 12 -4.07 7.71 -1.56
CA LEU A 12 -3.81 7.68 -3.00
C LEU A 12 -4.82 8.52 -3.80
N ASP A 13 -6.09 8.57 -3.37
CA ASP A 13 -7.09 9.45 -3.97
C ASP A 13 -6.76 10.94 -3.79
N LEU A 14 -6.21 11.32 -2.64
CA LEU A 14 -5.92 12.72 -2.31
C LEU A 14 -4.58 13.21 -2.88
N PHE A 15 -3.56 12.37 -2.83
CA PHE A 15 -2.19 12.74 -3.19
C PHE A 15 -1.75 12.22 -4.57
N GLY A 16 -2.55 11.33 -5.16
CA GLY A 16 -2.17 10.58 -6.35
C GLY A 16 -1.22 9.42 -6.04
N PRO A 17 -0.77 8.69 -7.08
CA PRO A 17 0.02 7.48 -6.91
C PRO A 17 1.50 7.79 -6.60
N VAL A 18 1.80 7.97 -5.32
CA VAL A 18 3.16 8.15 -4.81
C VAL A 18 3.75 6.79 -4.37
N PRO A 19 5.02 6.47 -4.73
CA PRO A 19 5.69 5.28 -4.23
C PRO A 19 5.62 5.17 -2.71
N THR A 20 5.24 3.99 -2.22
CA THR A 20 4.94 3.75 -0.80
C THR A 20 5.89 2.71 -0.22
N LEU A 21 6.34 2.95 1.01
CA LEU A 21 7.15 2.02 1.81
C LEU A 21 6.29 1.48 2.95
N ILE A 22 6.31 0.16 3.15
CA ILE A 22 5.75 -0.49 4.34
C ILE A 22 6.87 -0.59 5.39
N GLU A 23 6.61 -0.06 6.58
CA GLU A 23 7.57 -0.01 7.68
C GLU A 23 7.00 -0.78 8.90
N TRP A 24 7.87 -1.59 9.52
CA TRP A 24 7.59 -2.34 10.75
C TRP A 24 8.68 -2.01 11.77
N ASP A 25 8.29 -1.75 13.01
CA ASP A 25 9.24 -1.32 14.06
C ASP A 25 10.13 -2.46 14.59
N GLN A 26 9.57 -3.42 15.35
CA GLN A 26 10.36 -4.48 16.02
C GLN A 26 9.75 -5.88 15.87
N ASP A 27 8.43 -6.01 15.84
CA ASP A 27 7.73 -7.28 15.65
C ASP A 27 7.59 -7.61 14.15
N ILE A 28 8.74 -7.81 13.49
CA ILE A 28 8.80 -8.07 12.05
C ILE A 28 8.15 -9.43 11.75
N PRO A 29 7.09 -9.47 10.92
CA PRO A 29 6.42 -10.72 10.59
C PRO A 29 7.24 -11.58 9.62
N GLU A 30 6.76 -12.79 9.33
CA GLU A 30 7.41 -13.66 8.36
C GLU A 30 7.49 -13.00 6.97
N LEU A 31 8.51 -13.39 6.20
CA LEU A 31 8.77 -12.82 4.87
C LEU A 31 7.54 -12.89 3.95
N GLU A 32 6.75 -13.97 4.01
CA GLU A 32 5.55 -14.12 3.20
C GLU A 32 4.51 -13.04 3.49
N VAL A 33 4.37 -12.63 4.75
CA VAL A 33 3.48 -11.54 5.16
C VAL A 33 4.00 -10.21 4.60
N LEU A 34 5.29 -9.93 4.75
CA LEU A 34 5.90 -8.70 4.23
C LEU A 34 5.72 -8.57 2.71
N LEU A 35 5.91 -9.67 1.97
CA LEU A 35 5.72 -9.71 0.52
C LEU A 35 4.24 -9.54 0.13
N ALA A 36 3.32 -10.12 0.91
CA ALA A 36 1.88 -9.95 0.68
C ALA A 36 1.45 -8.48 0.88
N GLU A 37 1.97 -7.80 1.90
CA GLU A 37 1.71 -6.38 2.13
C GLU A 37 2.30 -5.50 1.04
N ALA A 38 3.56 -5.74 0.65
CA ALA A 38 4.19 -5.03 -0.45
C ALA A 38 3.42 -5.20 -1.76
N GLY A 39 3.01 -6.43 -2.09
CA GLY A 39 2.20 -6.73 -3.27
C GLY A 39 0.82 -6.05 -3.25
N ARG A 40 0.18 -5.98 -2.08
CA ARG A 40 -1.08 -5.25 -1.92
C ARG A 40 -0.91 -3.75 -2.12
N ALA A 41 0.15 -3.16 -1.57
CA ALA A 41 0.45 -1.75 -1.74
C ALA A 41 0.73 -1.40 -3.21
N GLU A 42 1.48 -2.26 -3.91
CA GLU A 42 1.77 -2.13 -5.34
C GLU A 42 0.51 -2.25 -6.20
N ALA A 43 -0.38 -3.20 -5.91
CA ALA A 43 -1.63 -3.38 -6.65
C ALA A 43 -2.53 -2.14 -6.57
N LEU A 44 -2.68 -1.56 -5.37
CA LEU A 44 -3.43 -0.31 -5.17
C LEU A 44 -2.74 0.85 -5.91
N LEU A 45 -1.43 1.03 -5.72
CA LEU A 45 -0.67 2.09 -6.38
C LEU A 45 -0.80 2.05 -7.91
N ASN A 46 -0.65 0.87 -8.51
CA ASN A 46 -0.77 0.68 -9.95
C ASN A 46 -2.19 0.91 -10.45
N GLY A 47 -3.21 0.51 -9.69
CA GLY A 47 -4.61 0.83 -9.98
C GLY A 47 -4.84 2.33 -10.10
N HIS A 48 -4.28 3.14 -9.19
CA HIS A 48 -4.39 4.61 -9.26
C HIS A 48 -3.54 5.20 -10.39
N ARG A 49 -2.35 4.66 -10.70
CA ARG A 49 -1.53 5.12 -11.85
C ARG A 49 -2.26 4.97 -13.19
N THR A 50 -2.97 3.87 -13.37
CA THR A 50 -3.70 3.61 -14.62
C THR A 50 -4.95 4.48 -14.75
N HIS A 51 -5.48 5.04 -13.64
CA HIS A 51 -6.72 5.81 -13.65
C HIS A 51 -6.54 7.32 -13.90
N ILE A 52 -5.30 7.81 -14.03
CA ILE A 52 -5.02 9.22 -14.34
C ILE A 52 -5.34 9.47 -15.82
N ALA A 53 -6.47 10.13 -16.08
CA ALA A 53 -6.80 10.78 -17.36
C ALA A 53 -6.31 12.24 -17.37
#